data_AF-A0A944I5W8-F1
#
_entry.id   AF-A0A944I5W8-F1
#
_cell.length_a   1.000
_cell.length_b   1.000
_cell.length_c   1.000
_cell.angle_alpha   90.00
_cell.angle_beta   90.00
_cell.angle_gamma   90.00
#
_symmetry.space_group_name_H-M   'P 1'
#
loop_
_entity.id
_entity.type
_entity.pdbx_description
1 polymer ?
#
loop_
_entity_poly.entity_id
_entity_poly.type
_entity_poly.pdbx_seq_one_letter_code
_entity_poly.pdbx_strand_id
1 'polypeptide(L)'
;MRTTVQVISYVEKVVCDGCLSKDGTQTEATDTLNLGERSWDLCLEHSVRFSRYLVDALGAGLPSDALEAEPVESVPESVTVEPETDVQGDAPAVEETEEPTAEADLADYVSRIRDNRKARNGKPLDANSQAARAQWSKHRERLAALPEKERADYVKWCAAEGKDARLSASHVEFRGFMWSNFPHMARAYADAMRGTSQQQEQTAPAEPVTPDACHLSDRERNKAVRQWARENGFDVPARGRIPMAVSQAYRLAHESRESADAKESHTAA
;
A
#
# COMPACT_ATOMS: atom_id res chain seq x y z
N MET A 1 26.93 -30.23 58.25
CA MET A 1 26.79 -28.90 57.62
C MET A 1 26.38 -29.14 56.17
N ARG A 2 25.17 -28.75 55.76
CA ARG A 2 24.72 -28.94 54.37
C ARG A 2 25.16 -27.73 53.55
N THR A 3 26.04 -27.95 52.58
CA THR A 3 26.52 -26.91 51.67
C THR A 3 25.48 -26.72 50.56
N THR A 4 24.73 -25.64 50.60
CA THR A 4 23.86 -25.22 49.49
C THR A 4 24.73 -24.56 48.41
N VAL A 5 24.84 -25.21 47.26
CA VAL A 5 25.48 -24.64 46.06
C VAL A 5 24.44 -23.78 45.35
N GLN A 6 24.64 -22.47 45.30
CA GLN A 6 23.85 -21.57 44.47
C GLN A 6 24.38 -21.62 43.04
N VAL A 7 23.60 -22.17 42.13
CA VAL A 7 23.85 -22.10 40.69
C VAL A 7 23.29 -20.77 40.19
N ILE A 8 24.17 -19.86 39.80
CA ILE A 8 23.80 -18.60 39.13
C ILE A 8 23.78 -18.90 37.63
N SER A 9 22.59 -19.03 37.05
CA SER A 9 22.40 -19.10 35.60
C SER A 9 22.15 -17.70 35.04
N TYR A 10 22.97 -17.26 34.09
CA TYR A 10 22.72 -16.04 33.35
C TYR A 10 21.66 -16.32 32.29
N VAL A 11 20.55 -15.58 32.32
CA VAL A 11 19.52 -15.62 31.27
C VAL A 11 19.83 -14.46 30.32
N GLU A 12 20.28 -14.79 29.12
CA GLU A 12 20.44 -13.81 28.06
C GLU A 12 19.04 -13.32 27.64
N LYS A 13 18.84 -11.99 27.65
CA LYS A 13 17.58 -11.41 27.22
C LYS A 13 17.51 -11.48 25.70
N VAL A 14 16.58 -12.29 25.20
CA VAL A 14 16.29 -12.38 23.77
C VAL A 14 15.34 -11.25 23.39
N VAL A 15 15.72 -10.47 22.37
CA VAL A 15 15.01 -9.24 21.97
C VAL A 15 14.35 -9.45 20.62
N CYS A 16 13.15 -8.91 20.45
CA CYS A 16 12.41 -8.96 19.21
C CYS A 16 13.12 -8.17 18.08
N ASP A 17 13.52 -8.87 17.02
CA ASP A 17 14.15 -8.31 15.82
C ASP A 17 13.25 -7.32 15.09
N GLY A 18 11.93 -7.60 15.03
CA GLY A 18 10.95 -6.72 14.40
C GLY A 18 10.84 -5.34 15.07
N CYS A 19 10.74 -5.32 16.39
CA CYS A 19 10.71 -4.09 17.19
C CYS A 19 12.03 -3.32 17.09
N LEU A 20 13.15 -4.05 17.15
CA LEU A 20 14.49 -3.49 17.05
C LEU A 20 14.75 -2.85 15.67
N SER A 21 14.36 -3.52 14.59
CA SER A 21 14.55 -3.00 13.23
C SER A 21 13.62 -1.83 12.89
N LYS A 22 12.40 -1.81 13.43
CA LYS A 22 11.39 -0.82 13.05
C LYS A 22 11.51 0.47 13.85
N ASP A 23 11.53 0.33 15.17
CA ASP A 23 11.41 1.46 16.10
C ASP A 23 12.62 1.52 17.07
N GLY A 24 13.61 0.63 16.94
CA GLY A 24 14.77 0.54 17.85
C GLY A 24 14.43 0.01 19.25
N THR A 25 13.19 -0.42 19.46
CA THR A 25 12.69 -0.78 20.80
C THR A 25 13.10 -2.19 21.18
N GLN A 26 13.66 -2.35 22.38
CA GLN A 26 14.03 -3.66 22.93
C GLN A 26 12.83 -4.28 23.64
N THR A 27 11.98 -4.97 22.88
CA THR A 27 10.86 -5.76 23.42
C THR A 27 11.32 -7.21 23.57
N GLU A 28 10.94 -7.88 24.66
CA GLU A 28 11.24 -9.29 24.87
C GLU A 28 10.61 -10.15 23.77
N ALA A 29 11.40 -11.06 23.18
CA ALA A 29 10.91 -12.02 22.21
C ALA A 29 10.10 -13.11 22.91
N THR A 30 8.96 -13.45 22.33
CA THR A 30 8.08 -14.53 22.83
C THR A 30 8.20 -15.79 22.00
N ASP A 31 8.70 -15.69 20.76
CA ASP A 31 8.77 -16.78 19.80
C ASP A 31 10.00 -16.63 18.90
N THR A 32 10.51 -17.75 18.39
CA THR A 32 11.66 -17.78 17.46
C THR A 32 11.23 -18.46 16.17
N LEU A 33 11.15 -17.69 15.09
CA LEU A 33 10.79 -18.19 13.77
C LEU A 33 12.04 -18.59 12.99
N ASN A 34 12.02 -19.78 12.39
CA ASN A 34 13.12 -20.29 11.56
C ASN A 34 12.65 -20.46 10.11
N LEU A 35 13.38 -19.88 9.15
CA LEU A 35 13.19 -20.13 7.72
C LEU A 35 14.53 -20.50 7.09
N GLY A 36 14.72 -21.79 6.85
CA GLY A 36 15.99 -22.33 6.39
C GLY A 36 17.10 -22.09 7.43
N GLU A 37 18.14 -21.37 7.03
CA GLU A 37 19.31 -21.08 7.87
C GLU A 37 19.18 -19.80 8.71
N ARG A 38 18.04 -19.10 8.61
CA ARG A 38 17.82 -17.83 9.30
C ARG A 38 16.80 -18.01 10.42
N SER A 39 17.13 -17.46 11.58
CA SER A 39 16.25 -17.34 12.74
C SER A 39 15.92 -15.88 13.00
N TRP A 40 14.69 -15.62 13.45
CA TRP A 40 14.25 -14.32 13.93
C TRP A 40 13.51 -14.47 15.24
N ASP A 41 13.87 -13.66 16.22
CA ASP A 41 13.20 -13.60 17.50
C ASP A 41 12.11 -12.53 17.45
N LEU A 42 10.87 -12.90 17.74
CA LEU A 42 9.70 -12.05 17.52
C LEU A 42 8.86 -11.93 18.80
N CYS A 43 8.36 -10.73 19.07
CA CYS A 43 7.28 -10.52 20.03
C CYS A 43 5.95 -11.02 19.43
N LEU A 44 4.93 -11.19 20.27
CA LEU A 44 3.63 -11.73 19.86
C LEU A 44 3.01 -10.95 18.68
N GLU A 45 3.07 -9.62 18.70
CA GLU A 45 2.52 -8.80 17.61
C GLU A 45 3.23 -9.05 16.27
N HIS A 46 4.57 -9.09 16.30
CA HIS A 46 5.36 -9.35 15.10
C HIS A 46 5.23 -10.79 14.61
N SER A 47 5.13 -11.78 15.51
CA SER A 47 4.91 -13.19 15.14
C SER A 47 3.60 -13.38 14.35
N VAL A 48 2.49 -12.79 14.82
CA VAL A 48 1.17 -12.88 14.17
C VAL A 48 1.19 -12.18 12.81
N ARG A 49 1.76 -10.97 12.75
CA ARG A 49 1.86 -10.20 11.52
C ARG A 49 2.72 -10.91 10.47
N PHE A 50 3.86 -11.45 10.89
CA PHE A 50 4.79 -12.16 10.00
C PHE A 50 4.20 -13.48 9.52
N SER A 51 3.54 -14.24 10.39
CA SER A 51 2.85 -15.49 10.02
C SER A 51 1.76 -15.26 8.97
N ARG A 52 0.97 -14.20 9.12
CA ARG A 52 -0.03 -13.83 8.09
C ARG A 52 0.62 -13.49 6.76
N TYR A 53 1.72 -12.73 6.78
CA TYR A 53 2.46 -12.41 5.56
C TYR A 53 3.04 -13.67 4.89
N LEU A 54 3.56 -14.62 5.68
CA LEU A 54 4.05 -15.90 5.15
C LEU A 54 2.93 -16.72 4.51
N VAL A 55 1.76 -16.84 5.15
CA VAL A 55 0.61 -17.55 4.59
C VAL A 55 0.15 -16.89 3.28
N ASP A 56 0.12 -15.56 3.24
CA ASP A 56 -0.25 -14.81 2.04
C ASP A 56 0.81 -14.98 0.92
N ALA A 57 2.11 -14.99 1.25
CA ALA A 57 3.20 -15.06 0.29
C ALA A 57 3.45 -16.47 -0.26
N LEU A 58 3.33 -17.49 0.59
CA LEU A 58 3.48 -18.90 0.20
C LEU A 58 2.17 -19.48 -0.37
N GLY A 59 1.07 -18.73 -0.22
CA GLY A 59 -0.28 -19.23 -0.46
C GLY A 59 -0.70 -20.20 0.63
N ALA A 60 -1.99 -20.21 0.99
CA ALA A 60 -2.59 -21.20 1.90
C ALA A 60 -2.67 -22.62 1.27
N GLY A 61 -1.64 -23.03 0.53
CA GLY A 61 -1.58 -24.23 -0.28
C GLY A 61 -0.69 -25.32 0.30
N LEU A 62 -0.54 -25.41 1.63
CA LEU A 62 -0.14 -26.69 2.20
C LEU A 62 -1.39 -27.57 2.19
N PRO A 63 -1.41 -28.69 1.44
CA PRO A 63 -2.52 -29.63 1.51
C PRO A 63 -2.65 -30.08 2.97
N SER A 64 -3.88 -29.99 3.49
CA SER A 64 -4.26 -30.40 4.84
C SER A 64 -4.05 -31.91 5.09
N ASP A 65 -3.59 -32.66 4.10
CA ASP A 65 -3.57 -34.13 4.11
C ASP A 65 -2.17 -34.74 4.35
N ALA A 66 -1.18 -33.96 4.81
CA ALA A 66 0.18 -34.48 5.05
C ALA A 66 0.47 -34.88 6.51
N LEU A 67 -0.55 -34.98 7.37
CA LEU A 67 -0.41 -35.46 8.75
C LEU A 67 -1.41 -36.58 9.10
N GLU A 68 -1.60 -37.55 8.21
CA GLU A 68 -1.98 -38.91 8.61
C GLU A 68 -1.14 -39.91 7.82
N ALA A 69 0.00 -40.28 8.39
CA ALA A 69 0.78 -41.44 7.95
C ALA A 69 0.08 -42.70 8.47
N GLU A 70 -0.80 -43.28 7.65
CA GLU A 70 -1.28 -44.66 7.80
C GLU A 70 -0.87 -45.47 6.55
N PRO A 71 -0.25 -46.66 6.70
CA PRO A 71 0.25 -47.44 5.58
C PRO A 71 -0.88 -48.32 5.01
N VAL A 72 -1.35 -48.03 3.80
CA VAL A 72 -2.31 -48.90 3.10
C VAL A 72 -1.85 -49.20 1.70
N GLU A 73 -1.16 -50.34 1.64
CA GLU A 73 -1.40 -51.48 0.76
C GLU A 73 -1.94 -51.22 -0.66
N SER A 74 -1.07 -51.52 -1.60
CA SER A 74 -1.28 -51.65 -3.04
C SER A 74 -2.31 -52.71 -3.43
N VAL A 75 -3.26 -52.34 -4.29
CA VAL A 75 -3.94 -53.27 -5.22
C VAL A 75 -4.21 -52.56 -6.57
N PRO A 76 -3.85 -53.16 -7.73
CA PRO A 76 -4.18 -52.63 -9.06
C PRO A 76 -5.38 -53.36 -9.71
N GLU A 77 -5.70 -52.97 -10.96
CA GLU A 77 -6.74 -53.49 -11.88
C GLU A 77 -8.18 -52.97 -11.64
N SER A 78 -9.00 -52.63 -12.65
CA SER A 78 -8.90 -52.73 -14.11
C SER A 78 -10.07 -51.95 -14.77
N VAL A 79 -9.78 -51.40 -15.96
CA VAL A 79 -10.62 -51.38 -17.18
C VAL A 79 -12.10 -50.96 -17.09
N THR A 80 -12.45 -49.85 -17.77
CA THR A 80 -13.27 -49.92 -19.00
C THR A 80 -13.32 -48.56 -19.72
N VAL A 81 -13.08 -48.63 -21.02
CA VAL A 81 -13.08 -47.54 -22.00
C VAL A 81 -14.35 -47.68 -22.87
N GLU A 82 -14.83 -46.54 -23.36
CA GLU A 82 -15.73 -46.29 -24.51
C GLU A 82 -17.22 -46.04 -24.24
N PRO A 83 -17.95 -45.33 -25.14
CA PRO A 83 -17.49 -44.52 -26.28
C PRO A 83 -18.01 -43.07 -26.28
N GLU A 84 -17.37 -42.31 -27.16
CA GLU A 84 -17.67 -40.95 -27.58
C GLU A 84 -19.09 -40.83 -28.17
N THR A 85 -19.80 -39.79 -27.74
CA THR A 85 -21.02 -39.33 -28.43
C THR A 85 -20.74 -37.99 -29.08
N ASP A 86 -20.62 -38.02 -30.40
CA ASP A 86 -20.75 -36.88 -31.30
C ASP A 86 -22.05 -36.14 -31.03
N VAL A 87 -21.96 -34.92 -30.47
CA VAL A 87 -23.03 -33.93 -30.54
C VAL A 87 -22.57 -32.84 -31.48
N GLN A 88 -22.92 -33.05 -32.74
CA GLN A 88 -22.95 -32.04 -33.79
C GLN A 88 -24.04 -31.03 -33.43
N GLY A 89 -23.65 -29.92 -32.80
CA GLY A 89 -24.50 -28.79 -32.48
C GLY A 89 -23.97 -27.54 -33.15
N ASP A 90 -24.75 -27.01 -34.09
CA ASP A 90 -24.63 -25.73 -34.78
C ASP A 90 -23.74 -24.70 -34.06
N ALA A 91 -22.61 -24.39 -34.70
CA ALA A 91 -21.87 -23.17 -34.42
C ALA A 91 -22.76 -21.98 -34.82
N PRO A 92 -23.19 -21.10 -33.90
CA PRO A 92 -23.73 -19.83 -34.31
C PRO A 92 -22.62 -19.10 -35.08
N ALA A 93 -22.97 -18.62 -36.27
CA ALA A 93 -22.15 -17.71 -37.04
C ALA A 93 -21.61 -16.64 -36.09
N VAL A 94 -20.30 -16.65 -35.90
CA VAL A 94 -19.58 -15.57 -35.23
C VAL A 94 -19.74 -14.38 -36.16
N GLU A 95 -20.76 -13.56 -35.91
CA GLU A 95 -20.80 -12.21 -36.46
C GLU A 95 -19.48 -11.57 -36.05
N GLU A 96 -18.61 -11.35 -37.05
CA GLU A 96 -17.47 -10.44 -36.95
C GLU A 96 -18.04 -9.12 -36.45
N THR A 97 -17.97 -8.94 -35.13
CA THR A 97 -18.38 -7.71 -34.48
C THR A 97 -17.27 -6.74 -34.83
N GLU A 98 -17.47 -5.96 -35.90
CA GLU A 98 -16.53 -4.94 -36.35
C GLU A 98 -16.04 -4.18 -35.12
N GLU A 99 -14.74 -4.26 -34.83
CA GLU A 99 -14.19 -3.57 -33.67
C GLU A 99 -14.53 -2.09 -33.80
N PRO A 100 -15.24 -1.50 -32.82
CA PRO A 100 -15.64 -0.11 -32.91
C PRO A 100 -14.41 0.78 -33.11
N THR A 101 -14.51 1.73 -34.04
CA THR A 101 -13.39 2.65 -34.30
C THR A 101 -13.08 3.45 -33.04
N ALA A 102 -11.81 3.85 -32.88
CA ALA A 102 -11.37 4.65 -31.74
C ALA A 102 -12.22 5.92 -31.50
N GLU A 103 -12.78 6.50 -32.57
CA GLU A 103 -13.66 7.66 -32.50
C GLU A 103 -15.08 7.30 -32.04
N ALA A 104 -15.62 6.15 -32.46
CA ALA A 104 -16.90 5.64 -31.98
C ALA A 104 -16.83 5.26 -30.49
N ASP A 105 -15.74 4.61 -30.07
CA ASP A 105 -15.44 4.28 -28.67
C ASP A 105 -15.32 5.55 -27.80
N LEU A 106 -14.64 6.58 -28.32
CA LEU A 106 -14.51 7.86 -27.63
C LEU A 106 -15.86 8.57 -27.51
N ALA A 107 -16.68 8.56 -28.57
CA ALA A 107 -18.00 9.19 -28.57
C ALA A 107 -18.94 8.51 -27.55
N ASP A 108 -18.94 7.18 -27.48
CA ASP A 108 -19.72 6.44 -26.50
C ASP A 108 -19.20 6.67 -25.07
N TYR A 109 -17.88 6.63 -24.84
CA TYR A 109 -17.25 6.97 -23.56
C TYR A 109 -17.65 8.36 -23.05
N VAL A 110 -17.63 9.36 -23.93
CA VAL A 110 -17.97 10.73 -23.56
C VAL A 110 -19.45 10.89 -23.24
N SER A 111 -20.33 10.24 -24.00
CA SER A 111 -21.77 10.32 -23.80
C SER A 111 -22.22 9.81 -22.42
N ARG A 112 -21.44 8.90 -21.82
CA ARG A 112 -21.76 8.22 -20.55
C ARG A 112 -21.04 8.80 -19.33
N ILE A 113 -19.88 9.45 -19.50
CA ILE A 113 -19.16 10.07 -18.38
C ILE A 113 -19.74 11.43 -18.00
N ARG A 114 -20.07 11.55 -16.70
CA ARG A 114 -20.44 12.82 -16.06
C ARG A 114 -19.24 13.38 -15.31
N ASP A 115 -18.79 14.59 -15.66
CA ASP A 115 -17.68 15.25 -14.96
C ASP A 115 -18.18 15.85 -13.63
N ASN A 116 -18.09 15.06 -12.56
CA ASN A 116 -18.41 15.54 -11.21
C ASN A 116 -17.34 16.48 -10.63
N ARG A 117 -16.15 16.59 -11.24
CA ARG A 117 -15.03 17.39 -10.70
C ARG A 117 -15.03 18.83 -11.16
N LYS A 118 -15.53 19.12 -12.37
CA LYS A 118 -15.64 20.51 -12.88
C LYS A 118 -17.04 21.09 -12.82
N ALA A 119 -18.08 20.26 -12.80
CA ALA A 119 -19.44 20.75 -12.75
C ALA A 119 -20.01 20.58 -11.34
N ARG A 120 -20.26 21.70 -10.67
CA ARG A 120 -21.29 21.77 -9.63
C ARG A 120 -22.70 21.42 -10.18
N ASN A 121 -22.82 21.06 -11.47
CA ASN A 121 -24.07 20.88 -12.22
C ASN A 121 -24.08 19.66 -13.19
N GLY A 122 -23.26 18.62 -12.99
CA GLY A 122 -23.42 17.32 -13.69
C GLY A 122 -23.49 17.33 -15.22
N LYS A 123 -22.89 18.31 -15.90
CA LYS A 123 -22.90 18.37 -17.38
C LYS A 123 -22.02 17.27 -17.99
N PRO A 124 -22.45 16.64 -19.10
CA PRO A 124 -21.62 15.69 -19.83
C PRO A 124 -20.36 16.38 -20.38
N LEU A 125 -19.26 15.64 -20.47
CA LEU A 125 -18.05 16.13 -21.14
C LEU A 125 -18.33 16.33 -22.65
N ASP A 126 -17.63 17.28 -23.27
CA ASP A 126 -17.64 17.42 -24.72
C ASP A 126 -16.65 16.42 -25.34
N ALA A 127 -17.11 15.64 -26.33
CA ALA A 127 -16.34 14.57 -26.96
C ALA A 127 -15.21 15.11 -27.84
N ASN A 128 -15.40 16.35 -28.30
CA ASN A 128 -14.39 17.07 -29.05
C ASN A 128 -13.37 17.77 -28.13
N SER A 129 -13.57 17.75 -26.80
CA SER A 129 -12.62 18.35 -25.89
C SER A 129 -11.34 17.53 -25.79
N GLN A 130 -10.20 18.21 -25.89
CA GLN A 130 -8.88 17.61 -25.67
C GLN A 130 -8.77 16.92 -24.30
N ALA A 131 -9.48 17.44 -23.30
CA ALA A 131 -9.54 16.86 -21.96
C ALA A 131 -10.22 15.48 -21.94
N ALA A 132 -11.32 15.30 -22.67
CA ALA A 132 -12.00 14.02 -22.77
C ALA A 132 -11.12 12.97 -23.46
N ARG A 133 -10.48 13.34 -24.58
CA ARG A 133 -9.54 12.47 -25.31
C ARG A 133 -8.36 12.04 -24.45
N ALA A 134 -7.76 12.97 -23.71
CA ALA A 134 -6.65 12.68 -22.81
C ALA A 134 -7.06 11.78 -21.63
N GLN A 135 -8.29 11.92 -21.12
CA GLN A 135 -8.80 11.03 -20.07
C GLN A 135 -9.07 9.61 -20.59
N TRP A 136 -9.68 9.51 -21.78
CA TRP A 136 -9.97 8.25 -22.45
C TRP A 136 -8.69 7.47 -22.80
N SER A 137 -7.71 8.12 -23.43
CA SER A 137 -6.41 7.52 -23.75
C SER A 137 -5.69 7.00 -22.50
N LYS A 138 -5.63 7.80 -21.43
CA LYS A 138 -5.06 7.36 -20.14
C LYS A 138 -5.82 6.20 -19.51
N HIS A 139 -7.12 6.07 -19.75
CA HIS A 139 -7.90 4.94 -19.24
C HIS A 139 -7.56 3.66 -20.01
N ARG A 140 -7.53 3.73 -21.35
CA ARG A 140 -7.12 2.60 -22.21
C ARG A 140 -5.70 2.13 -21.91
N GLU A 141 -4.75 3.05 -21.79
CA GLU A 141 -3.35 2.72 -21.46
C GLU A 141 -3.24 2.01 -20.12
N ARG A 142 -4.02 2.42 -19.11
CA ARG A 142 -4.03 1.74 -17.79
C ARG A 142 -4.58 0.34 -17.86
N LEU A 143 -5.69 0.13 -18.57
CA LEU A 143 -6.24 -1.22 -18.75
C LEU A 143 -5.27 -2.10 -19.55
N ALA A 144 -4.59 -1.52 -20.55
CA ALA A 144 -3.59 -2.22 -21.34
C ALA A 144 -2.34 -2.58 -20.55
N ALA A 145 -1.98 -1.78 -19.54
CA ALA A 145 -0.83 -2.02 -18.66
C ALA A 145 -1.08 -3.11 -17.59
N LEU A 146 -2.33 -3.54 -17.39
CA LEU A 146 -2.63 -4.63 -16.47
C LEU A 146 -2.25 -6.00 -17.08
N PRO A 147 -1.62 -6.89 -16.29
CA PRO A 147 -1.55 -8.31 -16.58
C PRO A 147 -2.90 -8.91 -17.01
N GLU A 148 -2.83 -9.86 -17.92
CA GLU A 148 -4.01 -10.43 -18.59
C GLU A 148 -5.01 -11.06 -17.62
N LYS A 149 -4.53 -11.73 -16.58
CA LYS A 149 -5.36 -12.32 -15.52
C LYS A 149 -6.18 -11.26 -14.79
N GLU A 150 -5.56 -10.13 -14.44
CA GLU A 150 -6.22 -9.06 -13.70
C GLU A 150 -7.18 -8.26 -14.58
N ARG A 151 -6.88 -8.18 -15.87
CA ARG A 151 -7.82 -7.63 -16.87
C ARG A 151 -9.07 -8.49 -16.97
N ALA A 152 -8.92 -9.82 -16.97
CA ALA A 152 -10.05 -10.74 -16.98
C ALA A 152 -10.89 -10.62 -15.68
N ASP A 153 -10.25 -10.54 -14.52
CA ASP A 153 -10.92 -10.32 -13.24
C ASP A 153 -11.66 -8.98 -13.19
N TYR A 154 -11.06 -7.93 -13.78
CA TYR A 154 -11.69 -6.63 -13.92
C TYR A 154 -12.92 -6.65 -14.82
N VAL A 155 -12.83 -7.32 -15.98
CA VAL A 155 -13.95 -7.50 -16.90
C VAL A 155 -15.09 -8.24 -16.22
N LYS A 156 -14.77 -9.30 -15.46
CA LYS A 156 -15.74 -10.08 -14.70
C LYS A 156 -16.45 -9.24 -13.62
N TRP A 157 -15.70 -8.41 -12.90
CA TRP A 157 -16.27 -7.48 -11.92
C TRP A 157 -17.16 -6.42 -12.57
N CYS A 158 -16.74 -5.84 -13.69
CA CYS A 158 -17.55 -4.88 -14.44
C CYS A 158 -18.87 -5.53 -14.87
N ALA A 159 -18.82 -6.74 -15.43
CA ALA A 159 -20.02 -7.48 -15.83
C ALA A 159 -20.97 -7.75 -14.63
N ALA A 160 -20.43 -8.09 -13.46
CA ALA A 160 -21.22 -8.31 -12.25
C ALA A 160 -21.93 -7.03 -11.74
N GLU A 161 -21.30 -5.87 -11.94
CA GLU A 161 -21.84 -4.56 -11.58
C GLU A 161 -22.75 -3.96 -12.67
N GLY A 162 -22.99 -4.67 -13.78
CA GLY A 162 -23.73 -4.17 -14.94
C GLY A 162 -23.00 -3.02 -15.66
N LYS A 163 -21.67 -2.98 -15.56
CA LYS A 163 -20.80 -1.98 -16.13
C LYS A 163 -20.00 -2.55 -17.29
N ASP A 164 -19.70 -1.73 -18.29
CA ASP A 164 -18.83 -2.13 -19.38
C ASP A 164 -17.36 -1.94 -18.97
N ALA A 165 -16.53 -2.98 -19.08
CA ALA A 165 -15.12 -2.93 -18.73
C ALA A 165 -14.29 -1.98 -19.61
N ARG A 166 -14.78 -1.66 -20.81
CA ARG A 166 -14.12 -0.73 -21.76
C ARG A 166 -14.39 0.74 -21.41
N LEU A 167 -15.46 1.00 -20.65
CA LEU A 167 -16.04 2.34 -20.46
C LEU A 167 -16.19 2.73 -18.99
N SER A 168 -16.41 1.76 -18.13
CA SER A 168 -16.38 1.93 -16.69
C SER A 168 -14.94 1.74 -16.25
N ALA A 169 -14.31 2.86 -15.93
CA ALA A 169 -14.24 3.23 -14.54
C ALA A 169 -13.60 4.60 -14.48
N SER A 170 -14.30 5.52 -13.85
CA SER A 170 -13.58 6.62 -13.25
C SER A 170 -12.42 6.04 -12.43
N HIS A 171 -11.25 6.69 -12.44
CA HIS A 171 -10.08 6.25 -11.66
C HIS A 171 -10.43 5.89 -10.19
N VAL A 172 -11.50 6.48 -9.66
CA VAL A 172 -12.08 6.21 -8.34
C VAL A 172 -12.68 4.80 -8.25
N GLU A 173 -13.49 4.38 -9.22
CA GLU A 173 -14.09 3.04 -9.26
C GLU A 173 -13.04 1.95 -9.49
N PHE A 174 -12.07 2.21 -10.38
CA PHE A 174 -10.96 1.30 -10.62
C PHE A 174 -10.13 1.09 -9.36
N ARG A 175 -9.85 2.17 -8.62
CA ARG A 175 -9.21 2.07 -7.30
C ARG A 175 -10.10 1.33 -6.31
N GLY A 176 -11.40 1.61 -6.25
CA GLY A 176 -12.34 0.92 -5.36
C GLY A 176 -12.33 -0.60 -5.58
N PHE A 177 -12.38 -1.02 -6.85
CA PHE A 177 -12.25 -2.43 -7.26
C PHE A 177 -10.92 -3.02 -6.79
N MET A 178 -9.79 -2.36 -7.08
CA MET A 178 -8.47 -2.85 -6.68
C MET A 178 -8.33 -2.93 -5.15
N TRP A 179 -8.84 -1.96 -4.40
CA TRP A 179 -8.78 -2.01 -2.94
C TRP A 179 -9.64 -3.13 -2.35
N SER A 180 -10.72 -3.52 -3.03
CA SER A 180 -11.62 -4.58 -2.57
C SER A 180 -11.12 -5.99 -2.92
N ASN A 181 -10.49 -6.15 -4.10
CA ASN A 181 -10.10 -7.47 -4.61
C ASN A 181 -8.60 -7.73 -4.51
N PHE A 182 -7.76 -6.68 -4.60
CA PHE A 182 -6.30 -6.79 -4.65
C PHE A 182 -5.61 -5.71 -3.80
N PRO A 183 -5.74 -5.72 -2.45
CA PRO A 183 -5.26 -4.63 -1.59
C PRO A 183 -3.75 -4.38 -1.70
N HIS A 184 -2.96 -5.42 -1.97
CA HIS A 184 -1.52 -5.33 -2.13
C HIS A 184 -1.14 -4.63 -3.45
N MET A 185 -1.84 -4.92 -4.54
CA MET A 185 -1.67 -4.21 -5.81
C MET A 185 -2.22 -2.79 -5.76
N ALA A 186 -3.32 -2.56 -5.04
CA ALA A 186 -3.89 -1.22 -4.85
C ALA A 186 -2.89 -0.25 -4.20
N ARG A 187 -2.04 -0.77 -3.29
CA ARG A 187 -0.93 -0.02 -2.68
C ARG A 187 0.18 0.26 -3.69
N ALA A 188 0.70 -0.76 -4.37
CA ALA A 188 1.72 -0.59 -5.40
C ALA A 188 1.28 0.39 -6.50
N TYR A 189 0.02 0.28 -6.93
CA TYR A 189 -0.61 1.20 -7.87
C TYR A 189 -0.73 2.64 -7.32
N ALA A 190 -1.14 2.79 -6.05
CA ALA A 190 -1.20 4.10 -5.41
C ALA A 190 0.18 4.73 -5.25
N ASP A 191 1.22 3.94 -5.00
CA ASP A 191 2.60 4.39 -4.85
C ASP A 191 3.22 4.79 -6.19
N ALA A 192 3.01 4.00 -7.25
CA ALA A 192 3.38 4.36 -8.62
C ALA A 192 2.76 5.70 -9.05
N MET A 193 1.52 5.97 -8.63
CA MET A 193 0.82 7.23 -8.91
C MET A 193 1.27 8.39 -8.03
N ARG A 194 1.74 8.14 -6.81
CA ARG A 194 2.35 9.18 -5.95
C ARG A 194 3.75 9.56 -6.46
N GLY A 195 4.49 8.60 -7.00
CA GLY A 195 5.83 8.80 -7.54
C GLY A 195 5.89 9.76 -8.73
N THR A 196 4.84 9.84 -9.55
CA THR A 196 4.83 10.71 -10.74
C THR A 196 4.68 12.20 -10.43
N SER A 197 4.12 12.56 -9.26
CA SER A 197 4.02 13.96 -8.83
C SER A 197 5.19 14.46 -7.96
N GLN A 198 5.95 13.55 -7.33
CA GLN A 198 7.07 13.93 -6.47
C GLN A 198 8.43 13.90 -7.19
N GLN A 199 8.56 13.14 -8.29
CA GLN A 199 9.81 13.07 -9.04
C GLN A 199 10.21 14.38 -9.74
N GLN A 200 9.30 15.35 -9.91
CA GLN A 200 9.64 16.65 -10.49
C GLN A 200 10.16 17.68 -9.47
N GLU A 201 10.09 17.39 -8.17
CA GLU A 201 10.50 18.32 -7.09
C GLU A 201 11.56 17.76 -6.13
N GLN A 202 12.01 16.52 -6.32
CA GLN A 202 13.00 15.88 -5.43
C GLN A 202 14.31 15.59 -6.15
N THR A 203 15.03 16.65 -6.51
CA THR A 203 16.49 16.59 -6.69
C THR A 203 17.15 17.44 -5.60
N ALA A 204 17.15 16.93 -4.36
CA ALA A 204 18.07 17.33 -3.30
C ALA A 204 18.09 16.22 -2.23
N PRO A 205 19.26 15.78 -1.73
CA PRO A 205 19.34 14.74 -0.72
C PRO A 205 18.88 15.30 0.63
N ALA A 206 17.82 14.72 1.20
CA ALA A 206 17.35 15.02 2.54
C ALA A 206 17.96 14.02 3.53
N GLU A 207 18.70 14.54 4.51
CA GLU A 207 19.21 13.79 5.66
C GLU A 207 18.07 13.27 6.56
N PRO A 208 18.29 12.17 7.31
CA PRO A 208 17.25 11.56 8.14
C PRO A 208 16.99 12.41 9.38
N VAL A 209 15.82 13.06 9.43
CA VAL A 209 15.32 13.69 10.66
C VAL A 209 14.68 12.60 11.52
N THR A 210 15.27 12.37 12.68
CA THR A 210 14.77 11.49 13.75
C THR A 210 13.38 11.96 14.23
N PRO A 211 12.44 11.05 14.51
CA PRO A 211 11.16 11.41 15.07
C PRO A 211 11.29 11.36 16.59
N ASP A 212 11.66 12.48 17.22
CA ASP A 212 11.49 12.58 18.66
C ASP A 212 11.10 13.99 19.06
N ALA A 213 9.81 14.14 19.36
CA ALA A 213 9.35 14.71 20.61
C ALA A 213 7.81 14.67 20.57
N CYS A 214 7.19 14.34 21.70
CA CYS A 214 5.75 14.44 21.93
C CYS A 214 5.28 15.89 21.71
N HIS A 215 5.00 16.27 20.47
CA HIS A 215 4.82 17.67 20.09
C HIS A 215 3.45 17.88 19.48
N LEU A 216 2.76 18.87 20.04
CA LEU A 216 1.74 19.72 19.45
C LEU A 216 1.39 19.39 17.98
N SER A 217 0.10 19.25 17.69
CA SER A 217 -0.39 19.05 16.33
C SER A 217 0.27 20.04 15.36
N ASP A 218 0.44 19.66 14.08
CA ASP A 218 1.07 20.53 13.08
C ASP A 218 0.46 21.93 13.03
N ARG A 219 -0.83 22.05 13.37
CA ARG A 219 -1.53 23.33 13.47
C ARG A 219 -1.01 24.19 14.62
N GLU A 220 -0.79 23.59 15.78
CA GLU A 220 -0.28 24.25 16.98
C GLU A 220 1.19 24.63 16.81
N ARG A 221 2.03 23.73 16.27
CA ARG A 221 3.41 24.04 15.91
C ARG A 221 3.48 25.25 14.97
N ASN A 222 2.67 25.26 13.91
CA ASN A 222 2.61 26.39 13.00
C ASN A 222 2.07 27.69 13.63
N LYS A 223 1.26 27.62 14.69
CA LYS A 223 0.85 28.81 15.45
C LYS A 223 2.02 29.36 16.26
N ALA A 224 2.75 28.49 16.96
CA ALA A 224 3.92 28.85 17.75
C ALA A 224 5.01 29.49 16.87
N VAL A 225 5.33 28.90 15.71
CA VAL A 225 6.31 29.48 14.78
C VAL A 225 5.89 30.87 14.30
N ARG A 226 4.61 31.09 13.95
CA ARG A 226 4.13 32.42 13.52
C ARG A 226 4.16 33.45 14.64
N GLN A 227 3.85 33.05 15.86
CA GLN A 227 3.90 33.94 17.01
C GLN A 227 5.34 34.37 17.28
N TRP A 228 6.26 33.40 17.38
CA TRP A 228 7.68 33.65 17.55
C TRP A 228 8.23 34.55 16.43
N ALA A 229 7.82 34.31 15.18
CA ALA A 229 8.25 35.11 14.04
C ALA A 229 7.84 36.59 14.19
N ARG A 230 6.61 36.89 14.63
CA ARG A 230 6.16 38.27 14.86
C ARG A 230 6.90 38.94 16.02
N GLU A 231 7.16 38.18 17.08
CA GLU A 231 7.94 38.67 18.24
C GLU A 231 9.39 39.03 17.85
N ASN A 232 9.95 38.34 16.85
CA ASN A 232 11.28 38.59 16.30
C ASN A 232 11.28 39.54 15.08
N GLY A 233 10.14 40.16 14.75
CA GLY A 233 10.06 41.15 13.67
C GLY A 233 10.01 40.59 12.24
N PHE A 234 9.77 39.29 12.06
CA PHE A 234 9.56 38.69 10.75
C PHE A 234 8.13 38.95 10.25
N ASP A 235 8.00 39.39 8.99
CA ASP A 235 6.71 39.51 8.33
C ASP A 235 6.21 38.15 7.85
N VAL A 236 5.18 37.62 8.51
CA VAL A 236 4.61 36.29 8.23
C VAL A 236 3.10 36.38 8.09
N PRO A 237 2.50 35.82 7.02
CA PRO A 237 1.07 35.89 6.81
C PRO A 237 0.29 35.20 7.93
N ALA A 238 -0.87 35.76 8.29
CA ALA A 238 -1.73 35.26 9.36
C ALA A 238 -2.23 33.83 9.12
N ARG A 239 -2.30 33.39 7.85
CA ARG A 239 -2.71 32.05 7.41
C ARG A 239 -1.85 31.60 6.23
N GLY A 240 -1.74 30.28 6.03
CA GLY A 240 -1.03 29.69 4.90
C GLY A 240 0.35 29.15 5.25
N ARG A 241 1.16 28.85 4.23
CA ARG A 241 2.48 28.25 4.38
C ARG A 241 3.45 29.21 5.09
N ILE A 242 4.23 28.70 6.03
CA ILE A 242 5.28 29.48 6.71
C ILE A 242 6.53 29.50 5.80
N PRO A 243 7.15 30.67 5.56
CA PRO A 243 8.40 30.75 4.81
C PRO A 243 9.48 29.86 5.44
N MET A 244 10.20 29.12 4.60
CA MET A 244 11.20 28.14 5.06
C MET A 244 12.30 28.79 5.94
N ALA A 245 12.70 30.02 5.62
CA ALA A 245 13.67 30.79 6.40
C ALA A 245 13.22 30.99 7.85
N VAL A 246 11.93 31.27 8.08
CA VAL A 246 11.36 31.47 9.42
C VAL A 246 11.33 30.15 10.19
N SER A 247 10.95 29.05 9.53
CA SER A 247 10.94 27.72 10.15
C SER A 247 12.34 27.23 10.54
N GLN A 248 13.37 27.57 9.76
CA GLN A 248 14.77 27.27 10.10
C GLN A 248 15.26 28.12 11.27
N ALA A 249 15.00 29.43 11.24
CA ALA A 249 15.37 30.32 12.33
C ALA A 249 14.71 29.92 13.67
N TYR A 250 13.45 29.48 13.61
CA TYR A 250 12.73 28.95 14.77
C TYR A 250 13.41 27.70 15.35
N ARG A 251 13.78 26.74 14.50
CA ARG A 251 14.49 25.52 14.95
C ARG A 251 15.82 25.85 15.62
N LEU A 252 16.65 26.68 14.99
CA LEU A 252 17.93 27.09 15.56
C LEU A 252 17.79 27.80 16.91
N ALA A 253 16.75 28.64 17.06
CA ALA A 253 16.49 29.36 18.31
C ALA A 253 16.00 28.44 19.45
N HIS A 254 15.36 27.31 19.12
CA HIS A 254 14.86 26.36 20.11
C HIS A 254 15.84 25.23 20.41
N GLU A 255 16.57 24.73 19.41
CA GLU A 255 17.65 23.75 19.57
C GLU A 255 18.79 24.32 20.43
N SER A 256 19.14 25.60 20.25
CA SER A 256 20.15 26.27 21.08
C SER A 256 19.71 26.41 22.54
N ARG A 257 18.42 26.66 22.80
CA ARG A 257 17.88 26.73 24.17
C ARG A 257 17.86 25.36 24.85
N GLU A 258 17.35 24.34 24.16
CA GLU A 258 17.32 22.96 24.68
C GLU A 258 18.73 22.46 24.99
N SER A 259 19.72 22.77 24.14
CA SER A 259 21.12 22.42 24.40
C SER A 259 21.75 23.20 25.57
N ALA A 260 21.29 24.41 25.86
CA ALA A 260 21.76 25.21 26.99
C ALA A 260 21.18 24.71 28.32
N ASP A 261 19.87 24.42 28.36
CA ASP A 261 19.18 23.86 29.53
C ASP A 261 19.70 22.43 29.87
N ALA A 262 20.03 21.63 28.85
CA ALA A 262 20.66 20.32 29.03
C ALA A 262 22.08 20.40 29.61
N LYS A 263 22.82 21.48 29.33
CA LYS A 263 24.18 21.68 29.85
C LYS A 263 24.17 22.16 31.30
N GLU A 264 23.18 22.96 31.68
CA GLU A 264 23.03 23.46 33.05
C GLU A 264 22.61 22.35 34.03
N SER A 265 21.73 21.44 33.59
CA SER A 265 21.30 20.27 34.39
C SER A 265 22.38 19.20 34.62
N HIS A 266 23.40 19.11 33.75
CA HIS A 266 24.51 18.17 33.93
C HIS A 266 25.63 18.68 34.85
N THR A 267 25.68 19.99 35.15
CA THR A 267 26.73 20.58 35.99
C THR A 267 26.32 20.70 37.47
N ALA A 268 25.09 20.30 37.81
CA ALA A 268 24.52 20.38 39.15
C ALA A 268 24.41 19.03 39.89
N ALA A 269 25.11 17.99 39.40
CA ALA A 269 25.14 16.63 40.00
C ALA A 269 26.53 16.28 40.54
#